data_AF-A0A9W8K7S7-F1
#
_entry.id   AF-A0A9W8K7S7-F1
#
_cell.length_a   1.000
_cell.length_b   1.000
_cell.length_c   1.000
_cell.angle_alpha   90.00
_cell.angle_beta   90.00
_cell.angle_gamma   90.00
#
_symmetry.space_group_name_H-M   'P 1'
#
loop_
_entity.id
_entity.type
_entity.pdbx_description
1 polymer ?
#
loop_
_entity_poly.entity_id
_entity_poly.type
_entity_poly.pdbx_seq_one_letter_code
_entity_poly.pdbx_strand_id
1 'polypeptide(L)'
;MPHRVTTIKRYRISNDVLILILEKLDPVSLYRTCQTFERVYVLVMEFQHLRYRFELGIVGMKDGPVSYTSRPPMMRVQLLMSYKKDWPRLKWTDEQKIRVSLVSSNVEVSGNFLYYAGNQSLDLLELPSCRLGRLPAQTRHIHYMTTPEPESIAVDALQSLIVAAHTIGAPNGQISLRLRIRNLSNFDKHPKALSPHYDCPTHIAQPVTNVSTALCGTRVVCTIEFVGGLVKHLLIDWTTFQAMWLEEQDVIFLSAYQLLGVRKIHGKMALYLYNIYDMRNVFIEREYELPPIWAKSTMRFGRNAAEITDLPRASPALFYCDPSARVLVLTAKQNGPNGPSVHWMMINESFFRPTTTDRRSAPWSFWSQFCLIKEHSPAVLSGEPHVIGNRVVYLEKDGTRSASGAERTRLKIIDFAPFLEVPPASPKTWTHIGKYSALKPGEYYRDFPPTTTNGLVVENICATEDNVILSLEPHGGIRPVNVLTFGPNPPVTKAIRHDIQYHPAL
;
A
#
# COMPACT_ATOMS: atom_id res chain seq x y z
N MET A 1 -1.19 69.10 20.59
CA MET A 1 -1.22 68.59 19.20
C MET A 1 -1.82 67.20 19.20
N PRO A 2 -2.90 66.92 18.46
CA PRO A 2 -3.48 65.58 18.41
C PRO A 2 -2.63 64.71 17.47
N HIS A 3 -2.14 63.58 17.98
CA HIS A 3 -1.43 62.58 17.18
C HIS A 3 -2.38 62.03 16.10
N ARG A 4 -2.03 62.25 14.82
CA ARG A 4 -2.68 61.57 13.69
C ARG A 4 -2.47 60.06 13.86
N VAL A 5 -3.53 59.36 14.23
CA VAL A 5 -3.57 57.89 14.17
C VAL A 5 -3.42 57.51 12.70
N THR A 6 -2.32 56.82 12.36
CA THR A 6 -2.11 56.25 11.03
C THR A 6 -3.23 55.26 10.74
N THR A 7 -4.21 55.67 9.94
CA THR A 7 -5.21 54.77 9.38
C THR A 7 -4.51 53.86 8.37
N ILE A 8 -4.08 52.69 8.83
CA ILE A 8 -3.57 51.63 7.95
C ILE A 8 -4.73 51.25 7.01
N LYS A 9 -4.68 51.74 5.77
CA LYS A 9 -5.57 51.29 4.71
C LYS A 9 -5.33 49.80 4.49
N ARG A 10 -6.23 48.97 5.00
CA ARG A 10 -6.21 47.53 4.77
C ARG A 10 -6.71 47.27 3.37
N TYR A 11 -5.80 47.05 2.43
CA TYR A 11 -6.16 46.58 1.09
C TYR A 11 -6.71 45.16 1.19
N ARG A 12 -7.93 44.96 0.68
CA ARG A 12 -8.61 43.67 0.65
C ARG A 12 -8.52 43.11 -0.76
N ILE A 13 -7.92 41.92 -0.91
CA ILE A 13 -7.96 41.16 -2.16
C ILE A 13 -9.44 40.82 -2.46
N SER A 14 -9.90 41.01 -3.70
CA SER A 14 -11.27 40.62 -4.10
C SER A 14 -11.51 39.12 -3.95
N ASN A 15 -12.76 38.68 -3.82
CA ASN A 15 -13.06 37.25 -3.69
C ASN A 15 -12.62 36.47 -4.93
N ASP A 16 -12.80 37.02 -6.13
CA ASP A 16 -12.45 36.34 -7.39
C ASP A 16 -10.94 36.08 -7.49
N VAL A 17 -10.11 37.08 -7.18
CA VAL A 17 -8.64 36.93 -7.16
C VAL A 17 -8.22 35.93 -6.08
N LEU A 18 -8.86 35.97 -4.92
CA LEU A 18 -8.59 35.04 -3.84
C LEU A 18 -8.92 33.60 -4.26
N ILE A 19 -10.06 33.35 -4.92
CA ILE A 19 -10.45 32.03 -5.42
C ILE A 19 -9.39 31.50 -6.40
N LEU A 20 -8.93 32.32 -7.34
CA LEU A 20 -7.88 31.93 -8.29
C LEU A 20 -6.56 31.56 -7.61
N ILE A 21 -6.21 32.24 -6.51
CA ILE A 21 -5.04 31.87 -5.68
C ILE A 21 -5.27 30.52 -5.00
N LEU A 22 -6.44 30.33 -4.38
CA LEU A 22 -6.78 29.11 -3.64
C LEU A 22 -6.82 27.88 -4.57
N GLU A 23 -7.25 28.04 -5.82
CA GLU A 23 -7.20 26.99 -6.86
C GLU A 23 -5.78 26.52 -7.19
N LYS A 24 -4.74 27.27 -6.83
CA LYS A 24 -3.34 26.84 -7.04
C LYS A 24 -2.74 26.13 -5.84
N LEU A 25 -3.37 26.19 -4.66
CA LEU A 25 -2.88 25.52 -3.46
C LEU A 25 -3.14 24.03 -3.49
N ASP A 26 -2.15 23.20 -3.19
CA ASP A 26 -2.37 21.76 -2.96
C ASP A 26 -3.39 21.53 -1.82
N PRO A 27 -4.04 20.34 -1.75
CA PRO A 27 -5.06 20.05 -0.73
C PRO A 27 -4.62 20.36 0.71
N VAL A 28 -3.37 20.07 1.07
CA VAL A 28 -2.85 20.28 2.43
C VAL A 28 -2.64 21.76 2.72
N SER A 29 -2.04 22.49 1.78
CA SER A 29 -1.87 23.94 1.87
C SER A 29 -3.21 24.68 1.95
N LEU A 30 -4.21 24.25 1.18
CA LEU A 30 -5.56 24.82 1.23
C LEU A 30 -6.20 24.60 2.61
N TYR A 31 -6.13 23.38 3.14
CA TYR A 31 -6.63 23.06 4.47
C TYR A 31 -5.99 23.93 5.56
N ARG A 32 -4.66 24.02 5.61
CA ARG A 32 -3.94 24.87 6.58
C ARG A 32 -4.30 26.34 6.46
N THR A 33 -4.51 26.82 5.22
CA THR A 33 -4.95 28.19 4.97
C THR A 33 -6.35 28.43 5.55
N CYS A 34 -7.29 27.49 5.38
CA CYS A 34 -8.63 27.55 5.99
C CYS A 34 -8.59 27.57 7.53
N GLN A 35 -7.67 26.81 8.14
CA GLN A 35 -7.50 26.83 9.61
C GLN A 35 -7.03 28.19 10.13
N THR A 36 -6.32 28.96 9.30
CA THR A 36 -5.72 30.24 9.69
C THR A 36 -6.65 31.42 9.39
N PHE A 37 -7.40 31.35 8.29
CA PHE A 37 -8.19 32.47 7.78
C PHE A 37 -9.67 32.10 7.62
N GLU A 38 -10.52 32.58 8.53
CA GLU A 38 -11.97 32.34 8.52
C GLU A 38 -12.63 32.76 7.19
N ARG A 39 -12.24 33.90 6.62
CA ARG A 39 -12.75 34.35 5.30
C ARG A 39 -12.45 33.33 4.19
N VAL A 40 -11.27 32.71 4.22
CA VAL A 40 -10.90 31.68 3.25
C VAL A 40 -11.76 30.45 3.46
N TYR A 41 -11.95 30.01 4.71
CA TYR A 41 -12.82 28.88 5.02
C TYR A 41 -14.25 29.08 4.50
N VAL A 42 -14.86 30.24 4.75
CA VAL A 42 -16.22 30.55 4.27
C VAL A 42 -16.30 30.45 2.75
N LEU A 43 -15.33 31.03 2.02
CA LEU A 43 -15.27 30.94 0.56
C LEU A 43 -15.09 29.49 0.11
N VAL A 44 -14.17 28.74 0.70
CA VAL A 44 -13.91 27.34 0.33
C VAL A 44 -15.17 26.49 0.52
N MET A 45 -15.99 26.75 1.54
CA MET A 45 -17.25 26.03 1.77
C MET A 45 -18.36 26.43 0.80
N GLU A 46 -18.32 27.63 0.23
CA GLU A 46 -19.27 28.13 -0.77
C GLU A 46 -19.02 27.51 -2.16
N PHE A 47 -17.74 27.33 -2.55
CA PHE A 47 -17.35 26.82 -3.86
C PHE A 47 -17.00 25.32 -3.85
N GLN A 48 -17.81 24.51 -4.55
CA GLN A 48 -17.72 23.03 -4.50
C GLN A 48 -16.35 22.45 -4.90
N HIS A 49 -15.66 23.05 -5.88
CA HIS A 49 -14.33 22.58 -6.31
C HIS A 49 -13.24 22.88 -5.27
N LEU A 50 -13.34 24.00 -4.54
CA LEU A 50 -12.46 24.29 -3.42
C LEU A 50 -12.79 23.39 -2.22
N ARG A 51 -14.08 23.23 -1.90
CA ARG A 51 -14.53 22.30 -0.85
C ARG A 51 -14.01 20.89 -1.09
N TYR A 52 -14.06 20.41 -2.34
CA TYR A 52 -13.51 19.12 -2.72
C TYR A 52 -12.03 18.98 -2.37
N ARG A 53 -11.21 19.95 -2.77
CA ARG A 53 -9.76 19.96 -2.45
C ARG A 53 -9.50 20.07 -0.96
N PHE A 54 -10.32 20.81 -0.25
CA PHE A 54 -10.24 20.91 1.21
C PHE A 54 -10.50 19.54 1.87
N GLU A 55 -11.56 18.83 1.46
CA GLU A 55 -11.88 17.49 1.98
C GLU A 55 -10.80 16.47 1.61
N LEU A 56 -10.20 16.56 0.41
CA LEU A 56 -9.04 15.74 0.03
C LEU A 56 -7.88 15.95 1.02
N GLY A 57 -7.60 17.19 1.39
CA GLY A 57 -6.59 17.54 2.39
C GLY A 57 -6.87 16.89 3.74
N ILE A 58 -8.13 16.91 4.21
CA ILE A 58 -8.55 16.30 5.48
C ILE A 58 -8.20 14.82 5.54
N VAL A 59 -8.51 14.07 4.48
CA VAL A 59 -8.34 12.60 4.46
C VAL A 59 -6.95 12.15 3.99
N GLY A 60 -6.07 13.09 3.61
CA GLY A 60 -4.73 12.77 3.10
C GLY A 60 -4.75 12.19 1.68
N MET A 61 -5.58 12.75 0.81
CA MET A 61 -5.73 12.33 -0.58
C MET A 61 -5.37 13.44 -1.56
N LYS A 62 -5.10 13.06 -2.80
CA LYS A 62 -4.88 13.95 -3.95
C LYS A 62 -5.96 13.76 -4.99
N ASP A 63 -6.18 14.83 -5.76
CA ASP A 63 -7.11 14.81 -6.88
C ASP A 63 -6.51 14.00 -8.04
N GLY A 64 -7.37 13.22 -8.69
CA GLY A 64 -7.02 12.42 -9.85
C GLY A 64 -6.97 13.22 -11.14
N PRO A 65 -6.38 12.66 -12.21
CA PRO A 65 -6.22 13.32 -13.51
C PRO A 65 -7.52 13.37 -14.32
N VAL A 66 -8.57 12.68 -13.87
CA VAL A 66 -9.88 12.67 -14.54
C VAL A 66 -10.34 14.12 -14.69
N SER A 67 -10.94 14.47 -15.83
CA SER A 67 -11.40 15.85 -16.07
C SER A 67 -12.65 16.19 -15.24
N TYR A 68 -12.75 17.43 -14.76
CA TYR A 68 -13.96 17.98 -14.13
C TYR A 68 -15.17 18.01 -15.08
N THR A 69 -14.94 18.03 -16.40
CA THR A 69 -16.03 17.94 -17.39
C THR A 69 -16.72 16.58 -17.35
N SER A 70 -15.95 15.50 -17.16
CA SER A 70 -16.49 14.13 -17.06
C SER A 70 -17.10 13.83 -15.69
N ARG A 71 -16.54 14.42 -14.64
CA ARG A 71 -16.95 14.21 -13.24
C ARG A 71 -16.95 15.56 -12.50
N PRO A 72 -18.11 16.23 -12.44
CA PRO A 72 -18.24 17.55 -11.83
C PRO A 72 -17.81 17.56 -10.35
N PRO A 73 -17.35 18.70 -9.82
CA PRO A 73 -16.88 18.81 -8.44
C PRO A 73 -17.87 18.27 -7.40
N MET A 74 -19.17 18.56 -7.56
CA MET A 74 -20.22 18.09 -6.66
C MET A 74 -20.22 16.55 -6.53
N MET A 75 -20.11 15.83 -7.64
CA MET A 75 -20.10 14.36 -7.64
C MET A 75 -18.83 13.82 -6.98
N ARG A 76 -17.68 14.47 -7.20
CA ARG A 76 -16.41 14.09 -6.54
C ARG A 76 -16.48 14.28 -5.03
N VAL A 77 -17.03 15.39 -4.56
CA VAL A 77 -17.26 15.65 -3.13
C VAL A 77 -18.15 14.55 -2.55
N GLN A 78 -19.28 14.24 -3.19
CA GLN A 78 -20.20 13.20 -2.71
C GLN A 78 -19.49 11.84 -2.60
N LEU A 79 -18.75 11.45 -3.63
CA LEU A 79 -17.98 10.20 -3.64
C LEU A 79 -16.93 10.16 -2.52
N LEU A 80 -16.17 11.24 -2.36
CA LEU A 80 -15.15 11.37 -1.32
C LEU A 80 -15.76 11.34 0.08
N MET A 81 -16.90 11.99 0.29
CA MET A 81 -17.58 12.00 1.60
C MET A 81 -18.12 10.63 1.98
N SER A 82 -18.69 9.88 1.03
CA SER A 82 -19.06 8.48 1.26
C SER A 82 -17.82 7.63 1.59
N TYR A 83 -16.74 7.77 0.81
CA TYR A 83 -15.50 7.06 1.07
C TYR A 83 -14.90 7.38 2.45
N LYS A 84 -14.82 8.67 2.82
CA LYS A 84 -14.38 9.18 4.15
C LYS A 84 -15.19 8.59 5.29
N LYS A 85 -16.50 8.39 5.08
CA LYS A 85 -17.42 7.82 6.09
C LYS A 85 -17.31 6.30 6.19
N ASP A 86 -17.23 5.62 5.06
CA ASP A 86 -17.43 4.18 4.97
C ASP A 86 -16.14 3.39 5.20
N TRP A 87 -15.01 3.85 4.67
CA TRP A 87 -13.73 3.13 4.75
C TRP A 87 -13.23 2.95 6.19
N PRO A 88 -13.11 4.01 7.03
CA PRO A 88 -12.60 3.86 8.40
C PRO A 88 -13.53 3.02 9.28
N ARG A 89 -14.83 3.01 8.97
CA ARG A 89 -15.84 2.22 9.69
C ARG A 89 -15.98 0.80 9.15
N LEU A 90 -15.12 0.42 8.21
CA LEU A 90 -15.14 -0.86 7.52
C LEU A 90 -16.52 -1.18 6.91
N LYS A 91 -17.24 -0.19 6.39
CA LYS A 91 -18.57 -0.34 5.75
C LYS A 91 -18.43 -0.53 4.24
N TRP A 92 -18.27 -1.77 3.79
CA TRP A 92 -18.33 -2.09 2.35
C TRP A 92 -19.78 -2.01 1.82
N THR A 93 -19.90 -1.71 0.54
CA THR A 93 -21.16 -1.52 -0.20
C THR A 93 -21.45 -2.63 -1.20
N ASP A 94 -20.40 -3.35 -1.62
CA ASP A 94 -20.48 -4.47 -2.53
C ASP A 94 -19.57 -5.62 -2.05
N GLU A 95 -19.98 -6.85 -2.35
CA GLU A 95 -19.26 -8.07 -1.98
C GLU A 95 -19.28 -9.06 -3.15
N GLN A 96 -18.11 -9.33 -3.71
CA GLN A 96 -17.94 -10.33 -4.77
C GLN A 96 -17.33 -11.61 -4.19
N LYS A 97 -18.01 -12.75 -4.38
CA LYS A 97 -17.54 -14.07 -3.93
C LYS A 97 -16.91 -14.82 -5.09
N ILE A 98 -15.63 -15.14 -4.96
CA ILE A 98 -14.79 -15.83 -5.94
C ILE A 98 -14.46 -17.22 -5.40
N ARG A 99 -14.45 -18.22 -6.28
CA ARG A 99 -14.09 -19.60 -5.95
C ARG A 99 -12.76 -19.92 -6.61
N VAL A 100 -11.71 -20.02 -5.81
CA VAL A 100 -10.37 -20.37 -6.30
C VAL A 100 -10.13 -21.87 -6.09
N SER A 101 -9.53 -22.54 -7.05
CA SER A 101 -9.21 -23.97 -6.91
C SER A 101 -8.15 -24.18 -5.83
N LEU A 102 -8.27 -25.22 -5.01
CA LEU A 102 -7.30 -25.51 -3.94
C LEU A 102 -5.90 -25.85 -4.46
N VAL A 103 -5.78 -26.29 -5.72
CA VAL A 103 -4.47 -26.53 -6.35
C VAL A 103 -3.74 -25.23 -6.75
N SER A 104 -4.37 -24.07 -6.56
CA SER A 104 -3.73 -22.78 -6.83
C SER A 104 -2.76 -22.45 -5.70
N SER A 105 -1.48 -22.30 -6.01
CA SER A 105 -0.41 -22.12 -5.05
C SER A 105 -0.48 -20.76 -4.35
N ASN A 106 -0.85 -19.71 -5.10
CA ASN A 106 -0.80 -18.33 -4.66
C ASN A 106 -2.14 -17.63 -4.89
N VAL A 107 -2.67 -16.95 -3.88
CA VAL A 107 -3.84 -16.06 -3.99
C VAL A 107 -3.46 -14.74 -3.34
N GLU A 108 -3.11 -13.75 -4.15
CA GLU A 108 -2.56 -12.49 -3.67
C GLU A 108 -3.07 -11.31 -4.50
N VAL A 109 -2.72 -10.10 -4.09
CA VAL A 109 -3.09 -8.87 -4.78
C VAL A 109 -1.83 -8.16 -5.26
N SER A 110 -1.85 -7.73 -6.53
CA SER A 110 -0.81 -6.90 -7.10
C SER A 110 -1.40 -5.77 -7.93
N GLY A 111 -1.04 -4.54 -7.59
CA GLY A 111 -1.69 -3.35 -8.15
C GLY A 111 -3.19 -3.37 -7.91
N ASN A 112 -3.98 -3.30 -8.97
CA ASN A 112 -5.43 -3.37 -8.94
C ASN A 112 -5.99 -4.75 -9.35
N PHE A 113 -5.20 -5.82 -9.27
CA PHE A 113 -5.62 -7.17 -9.61
C PHE A 113 -5.49 -8.11 -8.42
N LEU A 114 -6.54 -8.92 -8.19
CA LEU A 114 -6.40 -10.19 -7.49
C LEU A 114 -5.84 -11.19 -8.48
N TYR A 115 -4.80 -11.92 -8.10
CA TYR A 115 -4.24 -12.96 -8.94
C TYR A 115 -4.21 -14.29 -8.22
N TYR A 116 -4.32 -15.35 -9.00
CA TYR A 116 -3.99 -16.69 -8.54
C TYR A 116 -3.35 -17.52 -9.64
N ALA A 117 -2.39 -18.35 -9.23
CA ALA A 117 -1.65 -19.23 -10.13
C ALA A 117 -1.89 -20.69 -9.73
N GLY A 118 -2.09 -21.55 -10.72
CA GLY A 118 -2.30 -22.99 -10.52
C GLY A 118 -2.43 -23.72 -11.84
N ASN A 119 -2.03 -25.00 -11.89
CA ASN A 119 -2.10 -25.84 -13.09
C ASN A 119 -1.45 -25.19 -14.33
N GLN A 120 -0.27 -24.56 -14.17
CA GLN A 120 0.39 -23.82 -15.25
C GLN A 120 -0.46 -22.70 -15.84
N SER A 121 -1.37 -22.13 -15.07
CA SER A 121 -2.18 -20.99 -15.47
C SER A 121 -2.05 -19.86 -14.46
N LEU A 122 -2.26 -18.64 -14.96
CA LEU A 122 -2.33 -17.43 -14.17
C LEU A 122 -3.62 -16.71 -14.52
N ASP A 123 -4.47 -16.55 -13.52
CA ASP A 123 -5.67 -15.71 -13.58
C ASP A 123 -5.42 -14.37 -12.89
N LEU A 124 -5.83 -13.30 -13.57
CA LEU A 124 -5.83 -11.92 -13.06
C LEU A 124 -7.25 -11.38 -13.11
N LEU A 125 -7.80 -11.04 -11.94
CA LEU A 125 -9.12 -10.45 -11.78
C LEU A 125 -8.95 -8.99 -11.35
N GLU A 126 -9.29 -8.06 -12.23
CA GLU A 126 -9.28 -6.63 -11.91
C GLU A 126 -10.27 -6.36 -10.78
N LEU A 127 -9.79 -5.71 -9.73
CA LEU A 127 -10.58 -5.38 -8.56
C LEU A 127 -11.51 -4.21 -8.87
N PRO A 128 -12.77 -4.25 -8.39
CA PRO A 128 -13.69 -3.14 -8.55
C PRO A 128 -13.18 -1.89 -7.80
N SER A 129 -13.50 -0.71 -8.34
CA SER A 129 -13.15 0.56 -7.72
C SER A 129 -14.21 1.61 -8.02
N CYS A 130 -14.80 2.18 -6.96
CA CYS A 130 -15.75 3.28 -7.09
C CYS A 130 -15.07 4.56 -7.64
N ARG A 131 -13.76 4.70 -7.48
CA ARG A 131 -12.97 5.86 -7.92
C ARG A 131 -12.65 5.85 -9.40
N LEU A 132 -12.68 4.68 -10.06
CA LEU A 132 -12.48 4.58 -11.52
C LEU A 132 -13.74 4.94 -12.31
N GLY A 133 -14.89 5.07 -11.63
CA GLY A 133 -16.17 5.37 -12.28
C GLY A 133 -16.65 4.28 -13.24
N ARG A 134 -16.12 3.05 -13.10
CA ARG A 134 -16.51 1.85 -13.84
C ARG A 134 -17.44 0.98 -12.99
N LEU A 135 -18.36 0.29 -13.63
CA LEU A 135 -19.20 -0.71 -12.95
C LEU A 135 -18.37 -1.97 -12.64
N PRO A 136 -18.66 -2.70 -11.55
CA PRO A 136 -18.00 -3.99 -11.28
C PRO A 136 -18.10 -4.98 -12.45
N ALA A 137 -19.19 -4.95 -13.22
CA ALA A 137 -19.34 -5.78 -14.43
C ALA A 137 -18.40 -5.41 -15.59
N GLN A 138 -17.64 -4.32 -15.47
CA GLN A 138 -16.65 -3.86 -16.45
C GLN A 138 -15.21 -4.17 -16.02
N THR A 139 -15.01 -4.89 -14.90
CA THR A 139 -13.68 -5.34 -14.51
C THR A 139 -13.17 -6.39 -15.51
N ARG A 140 -11.87 -6.36 -15.76
CA ARG A 140 -11.21 -7.32 -16.64
C ARG A 140 -10.90 -8.61 -15.91
N HIS A 141 -11.15 -9.74 -16.57
CA HIS A 141 -10.57 -11.03 -16.21
C HIS A 141 -9.61 -11.43 -17.32
N ILE A 142 -8.34 -11.58 -16.97
CA ILE A 142 -7.27 -11.95 -17.90
C ILE A 142 -6.72 -13.31 -17.47
N HIS A 143 -6.56 -14.20 -18.43
CA HIS A 143 -6.11 -15.56 -18.19
C HIS A 143 -4.91 -15.88 -19.08
N TYR A 144 -3.87 -16.46 -18.49
CA TYR A 144 -2.61 -16.78 -19.15
C TYR A 144 -2.19 -18.21 -18.91
N MET A 145 -1.73 -18.88 -19.97
CA MET A 145 -0.96 -20.11 -19.85
C MET A 145 0.48 -19.76 -19.48
N THR A 146 0.96 -20.30 -18.35
CA THR A 146 2.28 -20.03 -17.79
C THR A 146 2.99 -21.35 -17.48
N THR A 147 4.00 -21.69 -18.28
CA THR A 147 4.87 -22.84 -18.02
C THR A 147 6.30 -22.36 -17.87
N PRO A 148 6.95 -22.46 -16.69
CA PRO A 148 6.41 -22.97 -15.42
C PRO A 148 5.44 -21.97 -14.75
N GLU A 149 4.79 -22.44 -13.68
CA GLU A 149 3.90 -21.64 -12.83
C GLU A 149 4.70 -20.55 -12.07
N PRO A 150 4.19 -19.32 -12.00
CA PRO A 150 4.86 -18.22 -11.30
C PRO A 150 4.76 -18.35 -9.78
N GLU A 151 5.90 -18.18 -9.10
CA GLU A 151 5.98 -18.15 -7.65
C GLU A 151 5.58 -16.78 -7.08
N SER A 152 5.77 -15.71 -7.86
CA SER A 152 5.34 -14.37 -7.49
C SER A 152 5.05 -13.52 -8.71
N ILE A 153 4.07 -12.64 -8.59
CA ILE A 153 3.68 -11.72 -9.66
C ILE A 153 3.62 -10.29 -9.14
N ALA A 154 4.15 -9.38 -9.95
CA ALA A 154 3.95 -7.96 -9.77
C ALA A 154 3.34 -7.33 -11.02
N VAL A 155 2.30 -6.51 -10.83
CA VAL A 155 1.56 -5.85 -11.92
C VAL A 155 1.68 -4.33 -11.79
N ASP A 156 2.04 -3.66 -12.89
CA ASP A 156 1.92 -2.22 -13.06
C ASP A 156 1.02 -1.94 -14.28
N ALA A 157 -0.26 -1.68 -13.99
CA ALA A 157 -1.27 -1.45 -15.00
C ALA A 157 -1.04 -0.16 -15.81
N LEU A 158 -0.40 0.87 -15.22
CA LEU A 158 -0.12 2.15 -15.88
C LEU A 158 0.93 2.00 -16.98
N GLN A 159 1.80 1.01 -16.84
CA GLN A 159 2.80 0.66 -17.85
C GLN A 159 2.38 -0.52 -18.71
N SER A 160 1.21 -1.14 -18.44
CA SER A 160 0.82 -2.43 -19.02
C SER A 160 1.92 -3.48 -18.85
N LEU A 161 2.51 -3.54 -17.65
CA LEU A 161 3.62 -4.40 -17.28
C LEU A 161 3.13 -5.47 -16.31
N ILE A 162 3.57 -6.71 -16.54
CA ILE A 162 3.51 -7.81 -15.58
C ILE A 162 4.88 -8.46 -15.48
N VAL A 163 5.37 -8.61 -14.25
CA VAL A 163 6.62 -9.31 -13.95
C VAL A 163 6.28 -10.58 -13.19
N ALA A 164 6.62 -11.73 -13.75
CA ALA A 164 6.44 -13.04 -13.13
C ALA A 164 7.80 -13.63 -12.75
N ALA A 165 7.98 -13.97 -11.47
CA ALA A 165 9.20 -14.53 -10.93
C ALA A 165 9.07 -16.05 -10.77
N HIS A 166 10.14 -16.77 -11.11
CA HIS A 166 10.26 -18.21 -10.96
C HIS A 166 11.64 -18.56 -10.44
N THR A 167 11.74 -19.55 -9.58
CA THR A 167 13.02 -20.16 -9.22
C THR A 167 13.25 -21.40 -10.08
N ILE A 168 14.50 -21.59 -10.49
CA ILE A 168 14.92 -22.69 -11.34
C ILE A 168 16.12 -23.36 -10.67
N GLY A 169 16.06 -24.68 -10.53
CA GLY A 169 17.23 -25.46 -10.13
C GLY A 169 18.29 -25.44 -11.23
N ALA A 170 19.50 -24.99 -10.88
CA ALA A 170 20.69 -25.03 -11.72
C ALA A 170 21.54 -26.28 -11.38
N PRO A 171 22.50 -26.65 -12.24
CA PRO A 171 23.47 -27.71 -11.94
C PRO A 171 24.12 -27.46 -10.57
N ASN A 172 24.43 -28.54 -9.85
CA ASN A 172 24.96 -28.52 -8.47
C ASN A 172 23.95 -28.08 -7.38
N GLY A 173 22.66 -28.04 -7.70
CA GLY A 173 21.60 -27.69 -6.74
C GLY A 173 21.52 -26.20 -6.41
N GLN A 174 22.23 -25.35 -7.17
CA GLN A 174 22.13 -23.90 -7.01
C GLN A 174 20.76 -23.40 -7.48
N ILE A 175 20.23 -22.38 -6.84
CA ILE A 175 18.99 -21.74 -7.26
C ILE A 175 19.30 -20.56 -8.20
N SER A 176 18.60 -20.49 -9.32
CA SER A 176 18.58 -19.32 -10.21
C SER A 176 17.19 -18.68 -10.21
N LEU A 177 17.15 -17.35 -10.23
CA LEU A 177 15.93 -16.57 -10.37
C LEU A 177 15.72 -16.21 -11.84
N ARG A 178 14.53 -16.50 -12.37
CA ARG A 178 14.07 -16.07 -13.69
C ARG A 178 12.93 -15.08 -13.54
N LEU A 179 13.12 -13.87 -14.06
CA LEU A 179 12.07 -12.85 -14.16
C LEU A 179 11.55 -12.79 -15.59
N ARG A 180 10.25 -13.02 -15.79
CA ARG A 180 9.56 -12.81 -17.08
C ARG A 180 8.97 -11.42 -17.10
N ILE A 181 9.38 -10.60 -18.06
CA ILE A 181 8.98 -9.19 -18.16
C ILE A 181 8.05 -9.04 -19.34
N ARG A 182 6.75 -9.09 -19.06
CA ARG A 182 5.70 -9.27 -20.06
C ARG A 182 4.74 -8.08 -20.12
N ASN A 183 4.03 -7.99 -21.23
CA ASN A 183 2.94 -7.04 -21.39
C ASN A 183 1.66 -7.58 -20.72
N LEU A 184 0.97 -6.73 -19.97
CA LEU A 184 -0.21 -7.08 -19.17
C LEU A 184 -1.45 -7.42 -19.99
N SER A 185 -1.54 -7.07 -21.28
CA SER A 185 -2.71 -7.39 -22.10
C SER A 185 -2.61 -8.69 -22.88
N ASN A 186 -1.39 -9.09 -23.29
CA ASN A 186 -1.19 -10.24 -24.17
C ASN A 186 -0.09 -11.21 -23.70
N PHE A 187 0.58 -10.92 -22.58
CA PHE A 187 1.69 -11.71 -22.02
C PHE A 187 2.92 -11.88 -22.93
N ASP A 188 3.00 -11.14 -24.03
CA ASP A 188 4.18 -11.08 -24.89
C ASP A 188 5.33 -10.33 -24.21
N LYS A 189 6.53 -10.36 -24.82
CA LYS A 189 7.64 -9.53 -24.36
C LYS A 189 7.18 -8.08 -24.22
N HIS A 190 7.39 -7.49 -23.05
CA HIS A 190 7.06 -6.09 -22.86
C HIS A 190 7.85 -5.21 -23.86
N PRO A 191 7.23 -4.24 -24.57
CA PRO A 191 7.90 -3.48 -25.63
C PRO A 191 9.17 -2.74 -25.19
N LYS A 192 9.23 -2.30 -23.93
CA LYS A 192 10.38 -1.60 -23.34
C LYS A 192 11.44 -2.53 -22.71
N ALA A 193 11.18 -3.84 -22.62
CA ALA A 193 12.14 -4.78 -22.05
C ALA A 193 13.18 -5.20 -23.10
N LEU A 194 14.44 -5.29 -22.69
CA LEU A 194 15.53 -5.76 -23.58
C LEU A 194 15.31 -7.20 -24.04
N SER A 195 14.76 -8.04 -23.16
CA SER A 195 14.51 -9.47 -23.37
C SER A 195 13.19 -9.88 -22.70
N PRO A 196 12.52 -10.95 -23.18
CA PRO A 196 11.33 -11.50 -22.51
C PRO A 196 11.59 -12.05 -21.11
N HIS A 197 12.85 -12.36 -20.78
CA HIS A 197 13.24 -12.80 -19.44
C HIS A 197 14.64 -12.32 -19.06
N TYR A 198 14.88 -12.27 -17.76
CA TYR A 198 16.17 -12.04 -17.12
C TYR A 198 16.47 -13.20 -16.17
N ASP A 199 17.63 -13.84 -16.33
CA ASP A 199 18.08 -14.94 -15.50
C ASP A 199 19.25 -14.51 -14.60
N CYS A 200 19.17 -14.82 -13.31
CA CYS A 200 20.18 -14.42 -12.33
C CYS A 200 20.48 -15.56 -11.35
N PRO A 201 21.71 -16.10 -11.33
CA PRO A 201 22.09 -17.11 -10.34
C PRO A 201 22.22 -16.50 -8.94
N THR A 202 21.79 -17.22 -7.91
CA THR A 202 21.92 -16.80 -6.50
C THR A 202 23.19 -17.33 -5.83
N HIS A 203 23.84 -18.35 -6.43
CA HIS A 203 24.92 -19.15 -5.84
C HIS A 203 24.57 -19.85 -4.51
N ILE A 204 23.29 -19.88 -4.12
CA ILE A 204 22.79 -20.53 -2.91
C ILE A 204 22.16 -21.87 -3.29
N ALA A 205 22.53 -22.93 -2.59
CA ALA A 205 22.01 -24.29 -2.79
C ALA A 205 20.93 -24.71 -1.77
N GLN A 206 20.33 -23.72 -1.08
CA GLN A 206 19.25 -23.94 -0.12
C GLN A 206 17.89 -23.86 -0.83
N PRO A 207 16.88 -24.64 -0.38
CA PRO A 207 15.53 -24.50 -0.90
C PRO A 207 14.94 -23.12 -0.63
N VAL A 208 14.09 -22.66 -1.54
CA VAL A 208 13.36 -21.40 -1.42
C VAL A 208 12.05 -21.65 -0.66
N THR A 209 11.76 -20.80 0.33
CA THR A 209 10.51 -20.83 1.09
C THR A 209 9.49 -19.84 0.55
N ASN A 210 9.95 -18.70 0.04
CA ASN A 210 9.07 -17.66 -0.47
C ASN A 210 9.77 -16.80 -1.52
N VAL A 211 9.02 -16.35 -2.52
CA VAL A 211 9.45 -15.34 -3.49
C VAL A 211 8.41 -14.24 -3.51
N SER A 212 8.87 -13.00 -3.50
CA SER A 212 7.96 -11.86 -3.60
C SER A 212 8.54 -10.77 -4.49
N THR A 213 7.70 -10.17 -5.33
CA THR A 213 8.11 -9.16 -6.30
C THR A 213 7.40 -7.85 -6.02
N ALA A 214 8.11 -6.73 -6.13
CA ALA A 214 7.57 -5.38 -6.01
C ALA A 214 8.04 -4.52 -7.19
N LEU A 215 7.18 -3.62 -7.67
CA LEU A 215 7.46 -2.70 -8.77
C LEU A 215 7.39 -1.24 -8.31
N CYS A 216 8.30 -0.42 -8.82
CA CYS A 216 8.23 1.02 -8.70
C CYS A 216 8.85 1.69 -9.95
N GLY A 217 8.01 2.13 -10.89
CA GLY A 217 8.48 2.71 -12.15
C GLY A 217 9.27 1.71 -13.00
N THR A 218 10.56 2.00 -13.26
CA THR A 218 11.47 1.09 -13.98
C THR A 218 12.20 0.11 -13.06
N ARG A 219 11.99 0.20 -11.75
CA ARG A 219 12.66 -0.63 -10.75
C ARG A 219 11.80 -1.82 -10.36
N VAL A 220 12.45 -2.97 -10.21
CA VAL A 220 11.88 -4.19 -9.64
C VAL A 220 12.76 -4.61 -8.48
N VAL A 221 12.12 -4.99 -7.38
CA VAL A 221 12.79 -5.80 -6.36
C VAL A 221 12.14 -7.17 -6.36
N CYS A 222 12.96 -8.21 -6.47
CA CYS A 222 12.56 -9.58 -6.21
C CYS A 222 13.27 -10.08 -4.95
N THR A 223 12.49 -10.43 -3.94
CA THR A 223 12.97 -10.97 -2.66
C THR A 223 12.83 -12.49 -2.69
N ILE A 224 13.93 -13.19 -2.40
CA ILE A 224 13.98 -14.64 -2.25
C ILE A 224 14.29 -14.95 -0.80
N GLU A 225 13.40 -15.67 -0.13
CA GLU A 225 13.62 -16.20 1.21
C GLU A 225 13.97 -17.68 1.12
N PHE A 226 15.08 -18.07 1.73
CA PHE A 226 15.58 -19.44 1.76
C PHE A 226 15.28 -20.08 3.10
N VAL A 227 15.22 -21.42 3.11
CA VAL A 227 15.14 -22.20 4.35
C VAL A 227 16.31 -21.81 5.27
N GLY A 228 16.00 -21.51 6.54
CA GLY A 228 16.97 -21.00 7.51
C GLY A 228 16.96 -19.47 7.69
N GLY A 229 16.08 -18.76 6.97
CA GLY A 229 15.85 -17.32 7.14
C GLY A 229 16.87 -16.44 6.44
N LEU A 230 17.69 -16.98 5.55
CA LEU A 230 18.52 -16.20 4.65
C LEU A 230 17.60 -15.52 3.62
N VAL A 231 17.80 -14.21 3.43
CA VAL A 231 17.03 -13.40 2.47
C VAL A 231 18.00 -12.77 1.50
N LYS A 232 17.65 -12.75 0.21
CA LYS A 232 18.36 -12.01 -0.83
C LYS A 232 17.37 -11.14 -1.61
N HIS A 233 17.80 -9.93 -1.95
CA HIS A 233 17.00 -9.01 -2.75
C HIS A 233 17.71 -8.73 -4.07
N LEU A 234 17.10 -9.10 -5.20
CA LEU A 234 17.54 -8.66 -6.51
C LEU A 234 16.87 -7.31 -6.81
N LEU A 235 17.63 -6.23 -6.79
CA LEU A 235 17.21 -4.93 -7.30
C LEU A 235 17.63 -4.82 -8.77
N ILE A 236 16.67 -4.57 -9.67
CA ILE A 236 16.92 -4.50 -11.12
C ILE A 236 16.15 -3.36 -11.78
N ASP A 237 16.78 -2.69 -12.75
CA ASP A 237 16.08 -1.93 -13.79
C ASP A 237 15.56 -2.89 -14.85
N TRP A 238 14.25 -3.11 -14.95
CA TRP A 238 13.71 -4.06 -15.92
C TRP A 238 13.81 -3.58 -17.37
N THR A 239 14.09 -2.30 -17.61
CA THR A 239 14.30 -1.74 -18.95
C THR A 239 15.75 -1.84 -19.41
N THR A 240 16.72 -1.79 -18.49
CA THR A 240 18.16 -1.83 -18.86
C THR A 240 18.90 -3.08 -18.37
N PHE A 241 18.24 -3.91 -17.55
CA PHE A 241 18.80 -5.09 -16.86
C PHE A 241 20.04 -4.81 -16.01
N GLN A 242 20.21 -3.56 -15.56
CA GLN A 242 21.21 -3.25 -14.54
C GLN A 242 20.67 -3.79 -13.22
N ALA A 243 21.42 -4.68 -12.60
CA ALA A 243 20.96 -5.41 -11.43
C ALA A 243 22.06 -5.52 -10.38
N MET A 244 21.65 -5.64 -9.12
CA MET A 244 22.52 -5.93 -8.00
C MET A 244 21.79 -6.75 -6.94
N TRP A 245 22.56 -7.56 -6.22
CA TRP A 245 22.08 -8.26 -5.04
C TRP A 245 22.27 -7.38 -3.80
N LEU A 246 21.27 -7.36 -2.95
CA LEU A 246 21.31 -6.71 -1.65
C LEU A 246 21.11 -7.74 -0.52
N GLU A 247 21.72 -7.48 0.65
CA GLU A 247 21.80 -8.38 1.81
C GLU A 247 21.12 -7.79 3.06
N GLU A 248 19.99 -7.13 2.87
CA GLU A 248 19.10 -6.67 3.93
C GLU A 248 18.23 -7.83 4.42
N GLN A 249 17.62 -7.63 5.60
CA GLN A 249 16.54 -8.52 6.03
C GLN A 249 15.27 -8.29 5.21
N ASP A 250 14.98 -7.02 4.91
CA ASP A 250 13.85 -6.63 4.06
C ASP A 250 14.09 -5.26 3.42
N VAL A 251 13.37 -5.00 2.33
CA VAL A 251 13.46 -3.73 1.59
C VAL A 251 12.09 -3.27 1.09
N ILE A 252 11.91 -1.96 0.94
CA ILE A 252 10.69 -1.35 0.39
C ILE A 252 11.03 -0.10 -0.42
N PHE A 253 10.32 0.09 -1.54
CA PHE A 253 10.42 1.32 -2.33
C PHE A 253 9.72 2.48 -1.62
N LEU A 254 10.40 3.62 -1.52
CA LEU A 254 9.80 4.90 -1.13
C LEU A 254 9.51 5.77 -2.36
N SER A 255 10.30 5.57 -3.41
CA SER A 255 10.14 6.19 -4.73
C SER A 255 10.81 5.34 -5.81
N ALA A 256 10.70 5.76 -7.07
CA ALA A 256 11.45 5.16 -8.17
C ALA A 256 12.98 5.35 -8.02
N TYR A 257 13.42 6.23 -7.12
CA TYR A 257 14.81 6.60 -6.91
C TYR A 257 15.31 6.29 -5.50
N GLN A 258 14.45 5.82 -4.60
CA GLN A 258 14.78 5.58 -3.20
C GLN A 258 14.23 4.26 -2.71
N LEU A 259 15.11 3.50 -2.07
CA LEU A 259 14.82 2.23 -1.44
C LEU A 259 15.18 2.32 0.04
N LEU A 260 14.29 1.86 0.91
CA LEU A 260 14.57 1.72 2.33
C LEU A 260 14.83 0.25 2.63
N GLY A 261 15.98 -0.05 3.21
CA GLY A 261 16.35 -1.40 3.62
C GLY A 261 16.58 -1.50 5.12
N VAL A 262 16.38 -2.67 5.70
CA VAL A 262 16.67 -2.94 7.11
C VAL A 262 17.81 -3.95 7.24
N ARG A 263 18.89 -3.57 7.93
CA ARG A 263 20.10 -4.40 8.01
C ARG A 263 20.66 -4.42 9.43
N LYS A 264 21.30 -5.55 9.75
CA LYS A 264 22.06 -5.75 10.99
C LYS A 264 23.55 -5.50 10.74
N ILE A 265 24.14 -4.55 11.44
CA ILE A 265 25.58 -4.25 11.38
C ILE A 265 26.14 -4.24 12.80
N HIS A 266 27.18 -5.04 13.06
CA HIS A 266 27.85 -5.15 14.37
C HIS A 266 26.88 -5.35 15.55
N GLY A 267 25.84 -6.16 15.35
CA GLY A 267 24.83 -6.43 16.38
C GLY A 267 23.76 -5.35 16.56
N LYS A 268 23.84 -4.23 15.84
CA LYS A 268 22.82 -3.17 15.83
C LYS A 268 21.92 -3.30 14.60
N MET A 269 20.64 -2.97 14.76
CA MET A 269 19.72 -2.84 13.64
C MET A 269 19.64 -1.38 13.20
N ALA A 270 19.63 -1.15 11.90
CA ALA A 270 19.43 0.16 11.32
C ALA A 270 18.61 0.08 10.03
N LEU A 271 17.93 1.18 9.70
CA LEU A 271 17.36 1.40 8.39
C LEU A 271 18.35 2.16 7.52
N TYR A 272 18.51 1.75 6.28
CA TYR A 272 19.36 2.39 5.28
C TYR A 272 18.49 2.92 4.16
N LEU A 273 18.57 4.24 3.94
CA LEU A 273 17.99 4.89 2.78
C LEU A 273 19.01 4.83 1.64
N TYR A 274 18.73 4.05 0.62
CA TYR A 274 19.53 3.92 -0.58
C TYR A 274 19.02 4.88 -1.65
N ASN A 275 19.96 5.59 -2.28
CA ASN A 275 19.70 6.28 -3.53
C ASN A 275 19.94 5.30 -4.68
N ILE A 276 18.89 5.00 -5.43
CA ILE A 276 18.87 4.04 -6.55
C ILE A 276 18.54 4.74 -7.88
N TYR A 277 18.81 6.06 -7.95
CA TYR A 277 18.64 6.83 -9.18
C TYR A 277 19.48 6.24 -10.32
N ASP A 278 20.76 5.96 -10.05
CA ASP A 278 21.66 5.24 -10.96
C ASP A 278 21.96 3.85 -10.39
N MET A 279 21.47 2.80 -11.06
CA MET A 279 21.67 1.40 -10.66
C MET A 279 23.14 0.97 -10.72
N ARG A 280 24.01 1.71 -11.42
CA ARG A 280 25.46 1.46 -11.45
C ARG A 280 26.19 1.98 -10.22
N ASN A 281 25.58 2.94 -9.53
CA ASN A 281 26.15 3.63 -8.40
C ASN A 281 25.11 3.79 -7.29
N VAL A 282 24.62 2.66 -6.77
CA VAL A 282 23.73 2.65 -5.61
C VAL A 282 24.55 2.95 -4.37
N PHE A 283 24.14 3.95 -3.59
CA PHE A 283 24.82 4.33 -2.36
C PHE A 283 23.83 4.60 -1.23
N ILE A 284 24.32 4.50 -0.01
CA ILE A 284 23.56 4.80 1.21
C ILE A 284 23.57 6.32 1.41
N GLU A 285 22.40 6.92 1.27
CA GLU A 285 22.17 8.34 1.51
C GLU A 285 22.07 8.63 3.02
N ARG A 286 21.36 7.76 3.76
CA ARG A 286 21.15 7.95 5.20
C ARG A 286 20.99 6.65 5.97
N GLU A 287 21.39 6.68 7.24
CA GLU A 287 21.23 5.61 8.22
C GLU A 287 20.33 6.06 9.39
N TYR A 288 19.42 5.21 9.82
CA TYR A 288 18.53 5.45 10.96
C TYR A 288 18.67 4.32 11.97
N GLU A 289 19.24 4.60 13.14
CA GLU A 289 19.42 3.60 14.18
C GLU A 289 18.06 3.15 14.73
N LEU A 290 17.83 1.84 14.83
CA LEU A 290 16.61 1.27 15.44
C LEU A 290 16.80 1.04 16.95
N PRO A 291 15.70 0.84 17.71
CA PRO A 291 15.77 0.55 19.13
C PRO A 291 16.77 -0.58 19.45
N PRO A 292 17.67 -0.41 20.43
CA PRO A 292 18.62 -1.45 20.82
C PRO A 292 17.96 -2.78 21.22
N ILE A 293 16.76 -2.71 21.79
CA ILE A 293 15.95 -3.89 22.15
C ILE A 293 15.64 -4.78 20.94
N TRP A 294 15.67 -4.25 19.70
CA TRP A 294 15.39 -4.99 18.47
C TRP A 294 16.62 -5.59 17.79
N ALA A 295 17.79 -5.56 18.43
CA ALA A 295 19.05 -6.13 17.92
C ALA A 295 18.96 -7.62 17.49
N LYS A 296 17.99 -8.36 18.01
CA LYS A 296 17.74 -9.79 17.73
C LYS A 296 16.41 -10.05 17.02
N SER A 297 15.73 -9.01 16.56
CA SER A 297 14.43 -9.15 15.91
C SER A 297 14.57 -9.56 14.45
N THR A 298 13.58 -10.29 13.94
CA THR A 298 13.34 -10.39 12.50
C THR A 298 12.45 -9.22 12.11
N MET A 299 12.89 -8.46 11.10
CA MET A 299 12.20 -7.25 10.66
C MET A 299 11.58 -7.42 9.27
N ARG A 300 10.35 -6.96 9.12
CA ARG A 300 9.60 -6.98 7.85
C ARG A 300 8.85 -5.66 7.66
N PHE A 301 8.86 -5.11 6.45
CA PHE A 301 8.04 -3.96 6.10
C PHE A 301 6.63 -4.40 5.73
N GLY A 302 5.63 -3.69 6.24
CA GLY A 302 4.28 -3.76 5.71
C GLY A 302 4.25 -3.07 4.35
N ARG A 303 4.02 -3.84 3.27
CA ARG A 303 3.94 -3.28 1.92
C ARG A 303 2.75 -2.34 1.79
N ASN A 304 3.01 -1.12 1.36
CA ASN A 304 1.97 -0.14 1.11
C ASN A 304 1.39 -0.35 -0.28
N ALA A 305 0.13 -0.79 -0.35
CA ALA A 305 -0.58 -1.09 -1.59
C ALA A 305 -1.00 0.18 -2.36
N ALA A 306 -0.92 1.37 -1.76
CA ALA A 306 -1.15 2.60 -2.49
C ALA A 306 -0.03 2.86 -3.51
N GLU A 307 -0.37 3.48 -4.64
CA GLU A 307 0.60 3.79 -5.69
C GLU A 307 1.69 4.74 -5.19
N ILE A 308 2.96 4.44 -5.52
CA ILE A 308 4.11 5.32 -5.27
C ILE A 308 4.19 6.31 -6.44
N THR A 309 3.45 7.41 -6.36
CA THR A 309 3.39 8.41 -7.45
C THR A 309 4.39 9.55 -7.23
N ASP A 310 5.66 9.27 -7.53
CA ASP A 310 6.64 10.32 -7.83
C ASP A 310 6.75 10.59 -9.35
N LEU A 311 6.09 9.77 -10.17
CA LEU A 311 6.01 9.93 -11.62
C LEU A 311 4.72 10.66 -12.01
N PRO A 312 4.75 11.49 -13.07
CA PRO A 312 3.61 12.32 -13.50
C PRO A 312 2.43 11.52 -14.08
N ARG A 313 2.55 10.20 -14.21
CA ARG A 313 1.44 9.33 -14.66
C ARG A 313 0.54 9.06 -13.46
N ALA A 314 -0.43 9.94 -13.29
CA ALA A 314 -1.41 9.82 -12.22
C ALA A 314 -2.31 8.60 -12.41
N SER A 315 -2.66 7.95 -11.30
CA SER A 315 -3.70 6.91 -11.23
C SER A 315 -4.95 7.36 -11.98
N PRO A 316 -5.63 6.50 -12.77
CA PRO A 316 -6.90 6.85 -13.42
C PRO A 316 -8.04 7.06 -12.42
N ALA A 317 -7.82 6.82 -11.12
CA ALA A 317 -8.78 7.07 -10.06
C ALA A 317 -9.12 8.56 -9.93
N LEU A 318 -10.37 8.85 -9.53
CA LEU A 318 -10.85 10.21 -9.28
C LEU A 318 -10.08 10.94 -8.19
N PHE A 319 -9.57 10.21 -7.21
CA PHE A 319 -8.66 10.67 -6.17
C PHE A 319 -7.83 9.47 -5.72
N TYR A 320 -6.69 9.70 -5.08
CA TYR A 320 -5.78 8.64 -4.59
C TYR A 320 -5.09 9.08 -3.31
N CYS A 321 -4.51 8.14 -2.55
CA CYS A 321 -3.77 8.47 -1.34
C CYS A 321 -2.60 9.40 -1.65
N ASP A 322 -2.47 10.50 -0.91
CA ASP A 322 -1.38 11.44 -1.10
C ASP A 322 -0.06 10.76 -0.69
N PRO A 323 0.96 10.70 -1.58
CA PRO A 323 2.26 10.15 -1.22
C PRO A 323 2.90 10.77 0.05
N SER A 324 2.62 12.03 0.37
CA SER A 324 3.12 12.65 1.62
C SER A 324 2.33 12.29 2.87
N ALA A 325 1.14 11.71 2.74
CA ALA A 325 0.34 11.24 3.86
C ALA A 325 0.54 9.73 4.13
N ARG A 326 1.28 9.02 3.28
CA ARG A 326 1.51 7.59 3.41
C ARG A 326 2.18 7.23 4.72
N VAL A 327 1.79 6.07 5.26
CA VAL A 327 2.41 5.47 6.44
C VAL A 327 3.32 4.32 6.02
N LEU A 328 4.47 4.23 6.68
CA LEU A 328 5.36 3.09 6.66
C LEU A 328 5.13 2.28 7.94
N VAL A 329 5.03 0.95 7.80
CA VAL A 329 4.98 0.03 8.94
C VAL A 329 6.19 -0.88 8.92
N LEU A 330 6.94 -0.93 10.03
CA LEU A 330 7.98 -1.93 10.25
C LEU A 330 7.56 -2.85 11.38
N THR A 331 7.49 -4.14 11.09
CA THR A 331 7.19 -5.19 12.08
C THR A 331 8.50 -5.79 12.58
N ALA A 332 8.73 -5.72 13.88
CA ALA A 332 9.83 -6.40 14.57
C ALA A 332 9.28 -7.57 15.39
N LYS A 333 9.58 -8.80 14.96
CA LYS A 333 9.24 -10.04 15.68
C LYS A 333 10.41 -10.41 16.57
N GLN A 334 10.17 -10.59 17.88
CA GLN A 334 11.21 -11.00 18.83
C GLN A 334 10.89 -12.36 19.42
N ASN A 335 11.89 -13.22 19.54
CA ASN A 335 11.82 -14.44 20.34
C ASN A 335 12.67 -14.22 21.60
N GLY A 336 12.03 -13.76 22.67
CA GLY A 336 12.68 -13.43 23.94
C GLY A 336 12.37 -14.44 25.06
N PRO A 337 13.04 -14.32 26.22
CA PRO A 337 12.75 -15.14 27.39
C PRO A 337 11.32 -14.93 27.94
N ASN A 338 10.75 -13.75 27.69
CA ASN A 338 9.37 -13.40 28.07
C ASN A 338 8.32 -13.92 27.06
N GLY A 339 8.74 -14.79 26.13
CA GLY A 339 7.92 -15.26 25.03
C GLY A 339 8.07 -14.42 23.75
N PRO A 340 7.34 -14.81 22.70
CA PRO A 340 7.36 -14.09 21.44
C PRO A 340 6.58 -12.76 21.55
N SER A 341 7.16 -11.68 21.03
CA SER A 341 6.51 -10.36 20.95
C SER A 341 6.56 -9.81 19.53
N VAL A 342 5.56 -9.01 19.18
CA VAL A 342 5.49 -8.32 17.89
C VAL A 342 5.35 -6.83 18.15
N HIS A 343 6.31 -6.03 17.66
CA HIS A 343 6.23 -4.58 17.70
C HIS A 343 5.99 -4.04 16.30
N TRP A 344 5.02 -3.15 16.16
CA TRP A 344 4.79 -2.40 14.94
C TRP A 344 5.23 -0.96 15.15
N MET A 345 6.22 -0.54 14.37
CA MET A 345 6.64 0.85 14.26
C MET A 345 5.93 1.49 13.09
N MET A 346 5.27 2.62 13.34
CA MET A 346 4.52 3.37 12.33
C MET A 346 5.09 4.78 12.23
N ILE A 347 5.39 5.21 11.01
CA ILE A 347 5.96 6.53 10.74
C ILE A 347 5.47 7.04 9.39
N ASN A 348 5.33 8.35 9.23
CA ASN A 348 4.99 8.91 7.94
C ASN A 348 6.13 8.65 6.95
N GLU A 349 5.84 8.11 5.78
CA GLU A 349 6.81 7.73 4.76
C GLU A 349 7.66 8.93 4.30
N SER A 350 7.06 10.12 4.26
CA SER A 350 7.76 11.37 3.89
C SER A 350 8.88 11.77 4.86
N PHE A 351 8.94 11.19 6.06
CA PHE A 351 10.05 11.39 7.00
C PHE A 351 11.40 10.96 6.40
N PHE A 352 11.39 9.95 5.52
CA PHE A 352 12.58 9.42 4.89
C PHE A 352 12.96 10.16 3.61
N ARG A 353 12.21 11.19 3.20
CA ARG A 353 12.60 12.02 2.05
C ARG A 353 13.79 12.89 2.45
N PRO A 354 14.90 12.87 1.69
CA PRO A 354 16.07 13.67 2.00
C PRO A 354 15.74 15.15 2.06
N THR A 355 16.23 15.83 3.09
CA THR A 355 16.29 17.28 3.12
C THR A 355 17.74 17.73 2.94
N THR A 356 17.94 18.93 2.38
CA THR A 356 19.26 19.42 1.96
C THR A 356 20.29 19.59 3.10
N THR A 357 19.86 19.55 4.36
CA THR A 357 20.70 19.83 5.54
C THR A 357 20.85 18.65 6.50
N ASP A 358 20.47 17.44 6.09
CA ASP A 358 20.31 16.33 7.01
C ASP A 358 21.61 15.59 7.36
N ARG A 359 21.72 15.14 8.62
CA ARG A 359 22.82 14.29 9.09
C ARG A 359 22.78 12.93 8.39
N ARG A 360 23.95 12.42 7.96
CA ARG A 360 24.11 11.10 7.34
C ARG A 360 23.62 9.93 8.23
N SER A 361 23.67 10.10 9.55
CA SER A 361 23.13 9.15 10.51
C SER A 361 22.16 9.85 11.48
N ALA A 362 21.02 9.21 11.73
CA ALA A 362 19.98 9.66 12.65
C ALA A 362 19.89 8.68 13.84
N PRO A 363 20.32 9.08 15.05
CA PRO A 363 20.26 8.21 16.23
C PRO A 363 18.81 7.99 16.67
N TRP A 364 18.52 6.82 17.25
CA TRP A 364 17.17 6.44 17.70
C TRP A 364 16.55 7.49 18.64
N SER A 365 17.34 8.06 19.56
CA SER A 365 16.90 9.09 20.51
C SER A 365 16.34 10.35 19.85
N PHE A 366 16.77 10.64 18.63
CA PHE A 366 16.28 11.76 17.84
C PHE A 366 15.02 11.39 17.07
N TRP A 367 15.09 10.39 16.19
CA TRP A 367 13.99 10.17 15.24
C TRP A 367 12.81 9.36 15.80
N SER A 368 12.99 8.69 16.94
CA SER A 368 11.88 8.09 17.70
C SER A 368 10.77 9.10 18.04
N GLN A 369 11.09 10.40 18.08
CA GLN A 369 10.11 11.46 18.32
C GLN A 369 9.09 11.62 17.18
N PHE A 370 9.29 10.97 16.03
CA PHE A 370 8.42 11.08 14.85
C PHE A 370 7.63 9.79 14.53
N CYS A 371 7.83 8.71 15.30
CA CYS A 371 7.15 7.44 15.09
C CYS A 371 6.19 7.08 16.23
N LEU A 372 5.37 6.07 15.99
CA LEU A 372 4.56 5.39 16.98
C LEU A 372 5.02 3.94 17.08
N ILE A 373 4.93 3.35 18.27
CA ILE A 373 5.13 1.91 18.46
C ILE A 373 3.90 1.34 19.15
N LYS A 374 3.40 0.26 18.57
CA LYS A 374 2.35 -0.57 19.14
C LYS A 374 2.88 -1.97 19.38
N GLU A 375 2.61 -2.51 20.56
CA GLU A 375 2.98 -3.88 20.90
C GLU A 375 1.76 -4.78 20.76
N HIS A 376 1.98 -5.95 20.16
CA HIS A 376 0.98 -6.98 19.94
C HIS A 376 1.49 -8.31 20.50
N SER A 377 0.57 -9.04 21.13
CA SER A 377 0.77 -10.46 21.40
C SER A 377 0.66 -11.23 20.07
N PRO A 378 1.62 -12.08 19.71
CA PRO A 378 1.55 -12.89 18.50
C PRO A 378 0.30 -13.79 18.45
N ALA A 379 -0.22 -14.21 19.61
CA ALA A 379 -1.43 -15.04 19.71
C ALA A 379 -2.69 -14.29 19.23
N VAL A 380 -2.67 -12.96 19.26
CA VAL A 380 -3.82 -12.10 18.93
C VAL A 380 -3.85 -11.75 17.44
N LEU A 381 -2.71 -11.81 16.74
CA LEU A 381 -2.64 -11.46 15.33
C LEU A 381 -2.88 -12.68 14.44
N SER A 382 -3.66 -12.51 13.37
CA SER A 382 -3.78 -13.49 12.29
C SER A 382 -3.13 -12.92 11.03
N GLY A 383 -1.94 -13.40 10.69
CA GLY A 383 -1.18 -12.91 9.53
C GLY A 383 -0.44 -11.60 9.76
N GLU A 384 -0.08 -10.93 8.66
CA GLU A 384 0.71 -9.69 8.65
C GLU A 384 -0.19 -8.46 8.43
N PRO A 385 0.22 -7.27 8.91
CA PRO A 385 -0.53 -6.04 8.64
C PRO A 385 -0.40 -5.61 7.18
N HIS A 386 -1.51 -5.20 6.57
CA HIS A 386 -1.55 -4.63 5.24
C HIS A 386 -1.63 -3.11 5.32
N VAL A 387 -0.73 -2.44 4.59
CA VAL A 387 -0.65 -0.97 4.60
C VAL A 387 -1.28 -0.43 3.32
N ILE A 388 -2.10 0.61 3.44
CA ILE A 388 -2.80 1.21 2.30
C ILE A 388 -2.83 2.72 2.50
N GLY A 389 -1.98 3.44 1.77
CA GLY A 389 -1.88 4.88 1.92
C GLY A 389 -1.51 5.26 3.34
N ASN A 390 -2.42 5.89 4.06
CA ASN A 390 -2.32 6.29 5.45
C ASN A 390 -3.05 5.35 6.44
N ARG A 391 -3.29 4.09 6.05
CA ARG A 391 -4.04 3.12 6.86
C ARG A 391 -3.30 1.81 7.03
N VAL A 392 -3.59 1.13 8.13
CA VAL A 392 -3.10 -0.22 8.43
C VAL A 392 -4.28 -1.11 8.74
N VAL A 393 -4.46 -2.17 7.96
CA VAL A 393 -5.55 -3.15 8.09
C VAL A 393 -4.96 -4.49 8.51
N TYR A 394 -5.57 -5.16 9.48
CA TYR A 394 -5.10 -6.46 9.98
C TYR A 394 -6.25 -7.29 10.55
N LEU A 395 -6.03 -8.59 10.66
CA LEU A 395 -6.93 -9.49 11.36
C LEU A 395 -6.50 -9.63 12.82
N GLU A 396 -7.49 -9.56 13.71
CA GLU A 396 -7.32 -9.80 15.13
C GLU A 396 -8.19 -10.97 15.57
N LYS A 397 -7.62 -11.88 16.35
CA LYS A 397 -8.32 -12.94 17.06
C LYS A 397 -8.92 -12.36 18.33
N ASP A 398 -10.22 -12.52 18.53
CA ASP A 398 -10.92 -11.96 19.70
C ASP A 398 -10.86 -12.87 20.94
N GLY A 399 -10.29 -14.07 20.82
CA GLY A 399 -10.19 -15.09 21.87
C GLY A 399 -11.48 -15.86 22.13
N THR A 400 -12.57 -15.53 21.44
CA THR A 400 -13.84 -16.24 21.50
C THR A 400 -13.92 -17.30 20.42
N ARG A 401 -14.68 -18.37 20.68
CA ARG A 401 -14.92 -19.43 19.69
C ARG A 401 -16.28 -19.26 19.05
N SER A 402 -16.35 -19.52 17.75
CA SER A 402 -17.58 -19.63 16.98
C SER A 402 -18.34 -20.91 17.33
N ALA A 403 -19.55 -21.06 16.81
CA ALA A 403 -20.35 -22.28 17.00
C ALA A 403 -19.69 -23.53 16.42
N SER A 404 -18.81 -23.39 15.41
CA SER A 404 -17.99 -24.47 14.87
C SER A 404 -16.73 -24.77 15.70
N GLY A 405 -16.51 -24.04 16.80
CA GLY A 405 -15.33 -24.19 17.66
C GLY A 405 -14.09 -23.45 17.16
N ALA A 406 -14.12 -22.88 15.96
CA ALA A 406 -13.03 -22.07 15.42
C ALA A 406 -12.93 -20.71 16.11
N GLU A 407 -11.71 -20.22 16.31
CA GLU A 407 -11.44 -18.90 16.90
C GLU A 407 -11.99 -17.80 16.00
N ARG A 408 -12.76 -16.86 16.58
CA ARG A 408 -13.33 -15.75 15.84
C ARG A 408 -12.25 -14.72 15.53
N THR A 409 -12.23 -14.32 14.27
CA THR A 409 -11.41 -13.21 13.78
C THR A 409 -12.28 -12.01 13.47
N ARG A 410 -11.72 -10.81 13.66
CA ARG A 410 -12.34 -9.53 13.28
C ARG A 410 -11.36 -8.70 12.48
N LEU A 411 -11.91 -7.86 11.60
CA LEU A 411 -11.13 -6.93 10.82
C LEU A 411 -10.86 -5.68 11.66
N LYS A 412 -9.60 -5.29 11.77
CA LYS A 412 -9.18 -4.03 12.42
C LYS A 412 -8.52 -3.10 11.43
N ILE A 413 -8.70 -1.81 11.68
CA ILE A 413 -8.05 -0.74 10.92
C ILE A 413 -7.50 0.33 11.87
N ILE A 414 -6.31 0.81 11.55
CA ILE A 414 -5.71 2.02 12.13
C ILE A 414 -5.65 3.05 11.01
N ASP A 415 -6.42 4.11 11.14
CA ASP A 415 -6.50 5.22 10.19
C ASP A 415 -5.65 6.39 10.68
N PHE A 416 -4.76 6.89 9.81
CA PHE A 416 -3.90 8.04 10.08
C PHE A 416 -4.29 9.23 9.21
N ALA A 417 -5.59 9.54 9.14
CA ALA A 417 -6.06 10.76 8.50
C ALA A 417 -5.30 11.98 9.09
N PRO A 418 -4.65 12.82 8.26
CA PRO A 418 -3.78 13.89 8.76
C PRO A 418 -4.49 14.88 9.69
N PHE A 419 -5.79 15.07 9.47
CA PHE A 419 -6.59 16.10 10.15
C PHE A 419 -7.91 15.53 10.69
N LEU A 420 -7.82 14.58 11.63
CA LEU A 420 -8.99 14.08 12.36
C LEU A 420 -9.74 15.22 13.07
N GLU A 421 -11.05 15.33 12.82
CA GLU A 421 -11.94 16.35 13.41
C GLU A 421 -12.05 16.21 14.94
N VAL A 422 -12.05 14.97 15.42
CA VAL A 422 -12.07 14.64 16.86
C VAL A 422 -10.92 13.70 17.15
N PRO A 423 -9.94 14.09 17.99
CA PRO A 423 -8.92 13.17 18.44
C PRO A 423 -9.60 12.04 19.20
N PRO A 424 -9.43 10.76 18.80
CA PRO A 424 -9.91 9.66 19.61
C PRO A 424 -9.23 9.71 20.98
N ALA A 425 -9.93 9.28 22.04
CA ALA A 425 -9.31 9.10 23.34
C ALA A 425 -8.07 8.21 23.16
N SER A 426 -6.92 8.65 23.67
CA SER A 426 -5.65 7.94 23.47
C SER A 426 -5.79 6.49 23.96
N PRO A 427 -5.74 5.49 23.06
CA PRO A 427 -5.94 4.13 23.50
C PRO A 427 -4.72 3.69 24.33
N LYS A 428 -4.97 2.99 25.44
CA LYS A 428 -3.94 2.50 26.39
C LYS A 428 -2.97 1.48 25.77
N THR A 429 -3.08 1.19 24.48
CA THR A 429 -2.40 0.10 23.76
C THR A 429 -1.12 0.54 23.05
N TRP A 430 -0.80 1.84 23.01
CA TRP A 430 0.43 2.35 22.38
C TRP A 430 1.57 2.40 23.39
N THR A 431 2.68 1.74 23.07
CA THR A 431 3.87 1.70 23.94
C THR A 431 4.75 2.94 23.76
N HIS A 432 4.69 3.57 22.59
CA HIS A 432 5.40 4.82 22.30
C HIS A 432 4.63 5.69 21.33
N ILE A 433 4.49 6.98 21.63
CA ILE A 433 3.97 8.00 20.73
C ILE A 433 4.97 9.16 20.73
N GLY A 434 5.70 9.31 19.62
CA GLY A 434 6.67 10.37 19.45
C GLY A 434 6.03 11.76 19.54
N LYS A 435 6.67 12.68 20.29
CA LYS A 435 6.19 14.06 20.53
C LYS A 435 5.93 14.87 19.25
N TYR A 436 6.70 14.60 18.20
CA TYR A 436 6.65 15.30 16.91
C TYR A 436 6.06 14.44 15.80
N SER A 437 5.43 13.30 16.13
CA SER A 437 4.75 12.50 15.13
C SER A 437 3.56 13.27 14.55
N ALA A 438 3.48 13.30 13.22
CA ALA A 438 2.32 13.82 12.50
C ALA A 438 1.15 12.83 12.49
N LEU A 439 1.40 11.56 12.83
CA LEU A 439 0.40 10.51 12.77
C LEU A 439 -0.47 10.52 14.02
N LYS A 440 -1.79 10.53 13.81
CA LYS A 440 -2.80 10.43 14.88
C LYS A 440 -3.65 9.18 14.63
N PRO A 441 -3.49 8.11 15.42
CA PRO A 441 -4.16 6.84 15.15
C PRO A 441 -5.65 6.90 15.51
N GLY A 442 -6.51 6.64 14.53
CA GLY A 442 -7.91 6.28 14.72
C GLY A 442 -8.09 4.77 14.59
N GLU A 443 -8.45 4.09 15.68
CA GLU A 443 -8.65 2.63 15.66
C GLU A 443 -10.13 2.27 15.53
N TYR A 444 -10.44 1.43 14.56
CA TYR A 444 -11.78 0.89 14.35
C TYR A 444 -11.70 -0.63 14.13
N TYR A 445 -12.82 -1.31 14.36
CA TYR A 445 -12.94 -2.72 14.08
C TYR A 445 -14.34 -3.06 13.57
N ARG A 446 -14.45 -4.19 12.88
CA ARG A 446 -15.72 -4.75 12.44
C ARG A 446 -15.63 -6.27 12.48
N ASP A 447 -16.62 -6.88 13.13
CA ASP A 447 -16.81 -8.33 13.08
C ASP A 447 -17.38 -8.71 11.71
N PHE A 448 -16.96 -9.87 11.20
CA PHE A 448 -17.46 -10.35 9.93
C PHE A 448 -18.91 -10.83 10.06
N PRO A 449 -19.85 -10.31 9.24
CA PRO A 449 -21.19 -10.86 9.19
C PRO A 449 -21.16 -12.35 8.79
N PRO A 450 -22.02 -13.21 9.36
CA PRO A 450 -22.10 -14.62 8.95
C PRO A 450 -22.38 -14.79 7.45
N THR A 451 -23.09 -13.84 6.84
CA THR A 451 -23.38 -13.82 5.41
C THR A 451 -22.13 -13.60 4.55
N THR A 452 -21.10 -12.95 5.09
CA THR A 452 -19.86 -12.70 4.38
C THR A 452 -19.01 -13.96 4.39
N THR A 453 -18.68 -14.49 5.56
CA THR A 453 -17.78 -15.66 5.64
C THR A 453 -18.48 -17.01 5.44
N ASN A 454 -19.82 -17.05 5.44
CA ASN A 454 -20.60 -18.29 5.51
C ASN A 454 -20.18 -19.19 6.70
N GLY A 455 -19.69 -18.60 7.79
CA GLY A 455 -19.20 -19.32 8.96
C GLY A 455 -17.78 -19.87 8.85
N LEU A 456 -17.11 -19.69 7.71
CA LEU A 456 -15.72 -20.10 7.50
C LEU A 456 -14.73 -19.16 8.21
N VAL A 457 -13.60 -19.72 8.63
CA VAL A 457 -12.49 -18.94 9.20
C VAL A 457 -11.84 -18.07 8.12
N VAL A 458 -11.55 -16.81 8.45
CA VAL A 458 -10.72 -15.94 7.61
C VAL A 458 -9.25 -16.22 7.92
N GLU A 459 -8.54 -16.87 7.00
CA GLU A 459 -7.13 -17.25 7.16
C GLU A 459 -6.20 -16.07 6.88
N ASN A 460 -6.49 -15.31 5.83
CA ASN A 460 -5.66 -14.20 5.39
C ASN A 460 -6.51 -13.04 4.86
N ILE A 461 -5.91 -11.85 4.81
CA ILE A 461 -6.47 -10.71 4.11
C ILE A 461 -5.47 -10.14 3.11
N CYS A 462 -5.97 -9.41 2.14
CA CYS A 462 -5.21 -8.44 1.37
C CYS A 462 -6.03 -7.18 1.28
N ALA A 463 -5.40 -6.04 1.00
CA ALA A 463 -6.14 -4.81 0.94
C ALA A 463 -5.52 -3.81 -0.06
N THR A 464 -6.40 -3.08 -0.74
CA THR A 464 -6.07 -2.01 -1.69
C THR A 464 -6.78 -0.73 -1.26
N GLU A 465 -6.60 0.36 -1.99
CA GLU A 465 -7.29 1.61 -1.70
C GLU A 465 -8.83 1.51 -1.74
N ASP A 466 -9.40 0.54 -2.47
CA ASP A 466 -10.86 0.40 -2.64
C ASP A 466 -11.42 -0.96 -2.18
N ASN A 467 -10.56 -1.92 -1.82
CA ASN A 467 -10.97 -3.28 -1.51
C ASN A 467 -10.30 -3.86 -0.27
N VAL A 468 -11.03 -4.69 0.46
CA VAL A 468 -10.47 -5.68 1.39
C VAL A 468 -10.82 -7.06 0.85
N ILE A 469 -9.80 -7.89 0.61
CA ILE A 469 -9.92 -9.24 0.08
C ILE A 469 -9.76 -10.20 1.25
N LEU A 470 -10.71 -11.10 1.44
CA LEU A 470 -10.68 -12.15 2.46
C LEU A 470 -10.38 -13.48 1.80
N SER A 471 -9.35 -14.18 2.28
CA SER A 471 -9.11 -15.59 1.94
C SER A 471 -9.66 -16.45 3.06
N LEU A 472 -10.68 -17.24 2.76
CA LEU A 472 -11.34 -18.11 3.73
C LEU A 472 -10.71 -19.51 3.74
N GLU A 473 -10.91 -20.23 4.83
CA GLU A 473 -10.44 -21.61 4.95
C GLU A 473 -10.98 -22.49 3.79
N PRO A 474 -10.17 -23.39 3.24
CA PRO A 474 -10.60 -24.26 2.16
C PRO A 474 -11.77 -25.16 2.55
N HIS A 475 -12.74 -25.30 1.65
CA HIS A 475 -13.89 -26.20 1.81
C HIS A 475 -14.26 -26.85 0.48
N GLY A 476 -14.34 -28.19 0.46
CA GLY A 476 -14.75 -28.94 -0.72
C GLY A 476 -13.82 -28.79 -1.94
N GLY A 477 -12.50 -28.72 -1.71
CA GLY A 477 -11.51 -28.55 -2.80
C GLY A 477 -11.45 -27.14 -3.40
N ILE A 478 -12.14 -26.18 -2.78
CA ILE A 478 -12.19 -24.78 -3.20
C ILE A 478 -11.70 -23.91 -2.04
N ARG A 479 -10.93 -22.88 -2.35
CA ARG A 479 -10.61 -21.77 -1.44
C ARG A 479 -11.55 -20.60 -1.77
N PRO A 480 -12.54 -20.29 -0.92
CA PRO A 480 -13.40 -19.13 -1.14
C PRO A 480 -12.63 -17.83 -0.89
N VAL A 481 -12.81 -16.87 -1.79
CA VAL A 481 -12.21 -15.54 -1.70
C VAL A 481 -13.32 -14.50 -1.81
N ASN A 482 -13.42 -13.59 -0.85
CA ASN A 482 -14.42 -12.53 -0.89
C ASN A 482 -13.74 -11.17 -1.10
N VAL A 483 -14.19 -10.41 -2.09
CA VAL A 483 -13.73 -9.04 -2.35
C VAL A 483 -14.78 -8.07 -1.80
N LEU A 484 -14.43 -7.36 -0.74
CA LEU A 484 -15.25 -6.35 -0.10
C LEU A 484 -14.90 -4.97 -0.67
N THR A 485 -15.84 -4.34 -1.38
CA THR A 485 -15.60 -3.06 -2.07
C THR A 485 -16.22 -1.91 -1.28
N PHE A 486 -15.52 -0.79 -1.19
CA PHE A 486 -15.97 0.36 -0.43
C PHE A 486 -16.27 1.57 -1.31
N GLY A 487 -17.13 2.45 -0.79
CA GLY A 487 -17.62 3.63 -1.49
C GLY A 487 -18.95 3.35 -2.21
N PRO A 488 -19.66 4.38 -2.67
CA PRO A 488 -20.98 4.24 -3.24
C PRO A 488 -20.94 3.41 -4.52
N ASN A 489 -21.94 2.53 -4.68
CA ASN A 489 -22.14 1.83 -5.94
C ASN A 489 -22.37 2.87 -7.04
N PRO A 490 -21.69 2.76 -8.21
CA PRO A 490 -22.01 3.61 -9.33
C PRO A 490 -23.49 3.43 -9.67
N PRO A 491 -24.22 4.52 -10.04
CA PRO A 491 -25.61 4.39 -10.42
C PRO A 491 -25.73 3.36 -11.54
N VAL A 492 -26.56 2.32 -11.31
CA VAL A 492 -26.76 1.20 -12.23
C VAL A 492 -27.40 1.75 -13.51
N THR A 493 -26.57 2.08 -14.48
CA THR A 493 -27.01 2.24 -15.86
C THR A 493 -27.13 0.84 -16.43
N LYS A 494 -28.25 0.53 -17.10
CA LYS A 494 -28.59 -0.83 -17.61
C LYS A 494 -27.35 -1.44 -18.30
N ALA A 495 -26.76 -2.45 -17.68
CA ALA A 495 -25.51 -3.04 -18.12
C ALA A 495 -25.70 -3.88 -19.39
N ILE A 496 -24.81 -3.70 -20.36
CA ILE A 496 -24.60 -4.64 -21.47
C ILE A 496 -23.67 -5.74 -20.92
N ARG A 497 -24.07 -7.02 -21.04
CA ARG A 497 -23.23 -8.15 -20.63
C ARG A 497 -21.99 -8.20 -21.53
N HIS A 498 -20.79 -8.30 -20.93
CA HIS A 498 -19.55 -8.57 -21.65
C HIS A 498 -19.16 -10.04 -21.50
N ASP A 499 -18.76 -10.65 -22.61
CA ASP A 499 -18.21 -12.00 -22.68
C ASP A 499 -16.76 -12.02 -22.17
N ILE A 500 -16.36 -13.16 -21.58
CA ILE A 500 -14.99 -13.44 -21.16
C ILE A 500 -14.08 -13.36 -22.40
N GLN A 501 -13.08 -12.48 -22.38
CA GLN A 501 -12.09 -12.40 -23.44
C GLN A 501 -11.08 -13.54 -23.30
N TYR A 502 -11.35 -14.66 -23.96
CA TYR A 502 -10.34 -15.69 -24.20
C TYR A 502 -9.36 -15.19 -25.26
N HIS A 503 -8.07 -15.09 -24.92
CA HIS A 503 -7.06 -14.70 -25.90
C HIS A 503 -6.50 -15.96 -26.61
N PRO A 504 -6.69 -16.14 -27.92
CA PRO A 504 -6.34 -17.36 -28.65
C PRO A 504 -4.88 -17.38 -29.12
N ALA A 505 -3.93 -17.02 -28.24
CA ALA A 505 -2.52 -17.07 -28.56
C ALA A 505 -1.73 -17.56 -27.35
N LEU A 506 -1.72 -18.89 -27.16
CA LEU A 506 -0.66 -19.73 -26.57
C LEU A 506 -1.10 -21.20 -26.64
#